data_AF-K0RYP6-F1
#
_entry.id   AF-K0RYP6-F1
#
_cell.length_a   1.000
_cell.length_b   1.000
_cell.length_c   1.000
_cell.angle_alpha   90.00
_cell.angle_beta   90.00
_cell.angle_gamma   90.00
#
_symmetry.space_group_name_H-M   'P 1'
#
loop_
_entity.id
_entity.type
_entity.pdbx_description
1 polymer ?
#
loop_
_entity_poly.entity_id
_entity_poly.type
_entity_poly.pdbx_seq_one_letter_code
_entity_poly.pdbx_strand_id
1 'polypeptide(L)'
;MTAQRIIIDIFAPKGKLGIIIDTCSEGPIVHSVKPMSPLDGHIQRGDLIVGIDDEDTSTMSAHDLTRLVARKSKKERKITVARSIGPQECWMCQ
;
A
#
# COMPACT_ATOMS: atom_id res chain seq x y z
N MET A 1 -23.20 -3.30 -3.97
CA MET A 1 -22.82 -1.96 -3.51
C MET A 1 -21.34 -1.80 -3.79
N THR A 2 -20.96 -0.99 -4.78
CA THR A 2 -19.55 -0.72 -5.09
C THR A 2 -18.95 0.07 -3.93
N ALA A 3 -17.93 -0.48 -3.27
CA ALA A 3 -17.18 0.26 -2.27
C ALA A 3 -16.56 1.49 -2.95
N GLN A 4 -16.93 2.68 -2.50
CA GLN A 4 -16.32 3.90 -3.02
C GLN A 4 -14.87 3.94 -2.54
N ARG A 5 -13.92 4.22 -3.44
CA ARG A 5 -12.50 4.36 -3.10
C ARG A 5 -12.01 5.77 -3.38
N ILE A 6 -11.19 6.30 -2.48
CA ILE A 6 -10.37 7.49 -2.76
C ILE A 6 -8.96 7.07 -3.16
N ILE A 7 -8.35 7.84 -4.05
CA ILE A 7 -6.96 7.68 -4.46
C ILE A 7 -6.10 8.66 -3.67
N ILE A 8 -5.02 8.17 -3.08
CA ILE A 8 -4.11 8.96 -2.23
C ILE A 8 -2.69 8.73 -2.72
N ASP A 9 -1.96 9.82 -2.95
CA ASP A 9 -0.53 9.79 -3.26
C ASP A 9 0.29 10.04 -1.98
N ILE A 10 1.27 9.18 -1.74
CA ILE A 10 2.11 9.17 -0.54
C ILE A 10 3.56 9.11 -0.96
N PHE A 11 4.37 10.02 -0.43
CA PHE A 11 5.79 10.12 -0.78
C PHE A 11 6.62 9.44 0.30
N ALA A 12 7.30 8.35 -0.08
CA ALA A 12 8.11 7.56 0.83
C ALA A 12 9.60 7.83 0.57
N PRO A 13 10.41 8.11 1.61
CA PRO A 13 11.84 8.34 1.44
C PRO A 13 12.56 7.07 0.96
N LYS A 14 13.82 7.21 0.56
CA LYS A 14 14.69 6.07 0.19
C LYS A 14 14.80 5.06 1.35
N GLY A 15 14.96 3.79 1.01
CA GLY A 15 15.17 2.70 1.97
C GLY A 15 13.95 1.80 2.21
N LYS A 16 13.90 1.18 3.40
CA LYS A 16 12.82 0.24 3.76
C LYS A 16 11.54 0.99 4.10
N LEU A 17 10.42 0.49 3.59
CA LEU A 17 9.10 1.10 3.78
C LEU A 17 8.41 0.67 5.08
N GLY A 18 8.71 -0.54 5.57
CA GLY A 18 8.09 -1.06 6.80
C GLY A 18 6.63 -1.47 6.65
N ILE A 19 6.23 -1.98 5.48
CA ILE A 19 4.87 -2.49 5.23
C ILE A 19 4.91 -3.98 4.89
N ILE A 20 3.86 -4.69 5.29
CA ILE A 20 3.59 -6.06 4.88
C ILE A 20 2.45 -6.01 3.86
N ILE A 21 2.65 -6.66 2.73
CA ILE A 21 1.73 -6.66 1.60
C ILE A 21 1.30 -8.10 1.33
N ASP A 22 0.00 -8.30 1.11
CA ASP A 22 -0.58 -9.54 0.61
C ASP A 22 -1.11 -9.35 -0.82
N THR A 23 -1.44 -10.45 -1.49
CA THR A 23 -2.13 -10.43 -2.79
C THR A 23 -3.59 -10.81 -2.59
N CYS A 24 -4.51 -10.00 -3.09
CA CYS A 24 -5.93 -10.33 -3.14
C CYS A 24 -6.43 -10.31 -4.60
N SER A 25 -7.71 -10.64 -4.80
CA SER A 25 -8.34 -10.63 -6.14
C SER A 25 -8.29 -9.26 -6.84
N GLU A 26 -8.09 -8.19 -6.08
CA GLU A 26 -8.08 -6.81 -6.58
C GLU A 26 -6.67 -6.21 -6.68
N GLY A 27 -5.63 -6.99 -6.36
CA GLY A 27 -4.24 -6.55 -6.42
C GLY A 27 -3.50 -6.64 -5.08
N PRO A 28 -2.34 -5.96 -4.98
CA PRO A 28 -1.53 -5.93 -3.78
C PRO A 28 -2.22 -5.09 -2.69
N ILE A 29 -2.47 -5.69 -1.53
CA ILE A 29 -3.17 -5.07 -0.40
C ILE A 29 -2.25 -4.95 0.81
N VAL A 30 -2.34 -3.85 1.53
CA VAL A 30 -1.57 -3.63 2.76
C VAL A 30 -2.16 -4.49 3.88
N HIS A 31 -1.38 -5.45 4.37
CA HIS A 31 -1.75 -6.30 5.50
C HIS A 31 -1.49 -5.62 6.85
N SER A 32 -0.32 -4.97 6.97
CA SER A 32 0.07 -4.24 8.17
C SER A 32 1.16 -3.21 7.87
N VAL A 33 1.23 -2.20 8.73
CA VAL A 33 2.25 -1.15 8.70
C VAL A 33 3.04 -1.25 9.99
N LYS A 34 4.37 -1.25 9.89
CA LYS A 34 5.25 -1.28 11.05
C LYS A 34 5.18 0.07 11.77
N PRO A 35 4.98 0.09 13.10
CA PRO A 35 5.04 1.33 13.86
C PRO A 35 6.36 2.07 13.67
N MET A 36 6.31 3.40 13.66
CA MET A 36 7.45 4.31 13.44
C MET A 36 8.17 4.13 12.09
N SER A 37 7.54 3.43 11.13
CA SER A 37 8.05 3.38 9.76
C SER A 37 7.71 4.67 9.01
N PRO A 38 8.36 4.96 7.87
CA PRO A 38 8.05 6.15 7.09
C PRO A 38 6.62 6.22 6.55
N LEU A 39 5.88 5.11 6.57
CA LEU A 39 4.50 5.02 6.10
C LEU A 39 3.48 4.93 7.23
N ASP A 40 3.95 4.92 8.48
CA ASP A 40 3.10 4.92 9.67
C ASP A 40 2.23 6.19 9.70
N GLY A 41 0.93 6.02 9.89
CA GLY A 41 -0.06 7.10 9.82
C GLY A 41 -0.41 7.62 8.42
N HIS A 42 0.31 7.22 7.36
CA HIS A 42 0.01 7.63 5.98
C HIS A 42 -0.74 6.54 5.21
N ILE A 43 -0.26 5.30 5.31
CA ILE A 43 -0.89 4.09 4.78
C ILE A 43 -1.52 3.32 5.92
N GLN A 44 -2.59 2.58 5.63
CA GLN A 44 -3.28 1.73 6.59
C GLN A 44 -3.56 0.35 6.00
N ARG A 45 -3.90 -0.60 6.87
CA ARG A 45 -4.37 -1.92 6.45
C ARG A 45 -5.60 -1.79 5.55
N GLY A 46 -5.65 -2.61 4.50
CA GLY A 46 -6.74 -2.64 3.54
C GLY A 46 -6.58 -1.67 2.37
N ASP A 47 -5.56 -0.79 2.40
CA ASP A 47 -5.21 0.01 1.23
C ASP A 47 -4.71 -0.89 0.10
N LEU A 48 -5.24 -0.70 -1.11
CA LEU A 48 -4.72 -1.34 -2.31
C LEU A 48 -3.61 -0.49 -2.92
N ILE A 49 -2.47 -1.08 -3.22
CA ILE A 49 -1.35 -0.38 -3.86
C ILE A 49 -1.56 -0.44 -5.38
N VAL A 50 -1.93 0.71 -5.95
CA VAL A 50 -2.29 0.82 -7.36
C VAL A 50 -1.21 1.50 -8.20
N GLY A 51 -0.19 2.11 -7.57
CA GLY A 51 0.95 2.62 -8.32
C GLY A 51 2.22 2.86 -7.52
N ILE A 52 3.36 2.76 -8.21
CA ILE A 52 4.71 3.10 -7.70
C ILE A 52 5.49 3.88 -8.76
N ASP A 53 5.83 5.14 -8.48
CA ASP A 53 6.56 6.03 -9.41
C ASP A 53 5.97 6.00 -10.84
N ASP A 54 4.66 6.20 -10.95
CA ASP A 54 3.89 6.23 -12.20
C ASP A 54 3.72 4.88 -12.93
N GLU A 55 4.18 3.79 -12.33
CA GLU A 55 3.92 2.43 -12.81
C GLU A 55 2.66 1.88 -12.15
N ASP A 56 1.70 1.41 -12.95
CA ASP A 56 0.48 0.75 -12.47
C ASP A 56 0.85 -0.60 -11.84
N THR A 57 0.42 -0.81 -10.60
CA THR A 57 0.69 -2.04 -9.84
C THR A 57 -0.58 -2.80 -9.46
N SER A 58 -1.74 -2.36 -9.96
CA SER A 58 -3.04 -2.94 -9.61
C SER A 58 -3.17 -4.44 -9.93
N THR A 59 -2.44 -4.93 -10.94
CA THR A 59 -2.47 -6.34 -11.37
C THR A 59 -1.30 -7.17 -10.84
N MET A 60 -0.39 -6.56 -10.07
CA MET A 60 0.81 -7.24 -9.56
C MET A 60 0.51 -8.14 -8.36
N SER A 61 1.30 -9.20 -8.21
CA SER A 61 1.37 -9.94 -6.96
C SER A 61 2.15 -9.15 -5.90
N ALA A 62 1.95 -9.49 -4.62
CA ALA A 62 2.75 -8.95 -3.52
C ALA A 62 4.25 -9.21 -3.71
N HIS A 63 4.61 -10.35 -4.32
CA HIS A 63 5.99 -10.69 -4.62
C HIS A 63 6.59 -9.74 -5.67
N ASP A 64 5.88 -9.53 -6.79
CA ASP A 64 6.33 -8.65 -7.88
C ASP A 64 6.41 -7.20 -7.42
N LEU A 65 5.40 -6.74 -6.66
CA LEU A 65 5.41 -5.41 -6.09
C LEU A 65 6.58 -5.23 -5.11
N THR A 66 6.84 -6.20 -4.24
CA THR A 66 7.98 -6.15 -3.31
C THR A 66 9.30 -6.04 -4.07
N ARG A 67 9.44 -6.78 -5.16
CA ARG A 67 10.63 -6.73 -6.04
C ARG A 67 10.75 -5.37 -6.73
N LEU A 68 9.65 -4.80 -7.20
CA LEU A 68 9.60 -3.48 -7.83
C LEU A 68 10.01 -2.38 -6.84
N VAL A 69 9.40 -2.36 -5.66
CA VAL A 69 9.68 -1.39 -4.59
C VAL A 69 11.13 -1.47 -4.12
N ALA A 70 11.68 -2.68 -4.02
CA ALA A 70 13.08 -2.90 -3.66
C ALA A 70 14.03 -2.33 -4.73
N ARG A 71 13.72 -2.53 -6.02
CA ARG A 71 14.50 -1.96 -7.13
C ARG A 71 14.50 -0.43 -7.14
N LYS A 72 13.36 0.19 -6.83
CA LYS A 72 13.19 1.66 -6.78
C LYS A 72 13.63 2.28 -5.43
N SER A 73 14.15 1.49 -4.49
CA SER A 73 14.39 1.92 -3.09
C SER A 73 15.50 2.95 -2.88
N LYS A 74 16.29 3.29 -3.90
CA LYS A 74 17.43 4.21 -3.79
C LYS A 74 17.03 5.69 -3.79
N LYS A 75 15.79 6.00 -4.15
CA LYS A 75 15.24 7.36 -4.23
C LYS A 75 13.93 7.45 -3.45
N GLU A 76 13.43 8.67 -3.29
CA GLU A 76 12.04 8.89 -2.91
C GLU A 76 11.11 8.23 -3.94
N ARG A 77 10.03 7.63 -3.43
CA ARG A 77 9.05 6.93 -4.25
C ARG A 77 7.66 7.50 -3.99
N LYS A 78 6.92 7.76 -5.07
CA LYS A 78 5.48 8.06 -4.99
C LYS A 78 4.72 6.74 -4.97
N ILE A 79 3.96 6.52 -3.92
CA ILE A 79 3.07 5.37 -3.74
C ILE A 79 1.65 5.86 -3.87
N THR A 80 0.92 5.30 -4.84
CA THR A 80 -0.50 5.62 -5.04
C THR A 80 -1.33 4.47 -4.48
N VAL A 81 -2.24 4.77 -3.56
CA VAL A 81 -3.14 3.78 -2.94
C VAL A 81 -4.60 4.09 -3.21
N ALA A 82 -5.40 3.03 -3.34
CA ALA A 82 -6.86 3.10 -3.37
C ALA A 82 -7.42 2.65 -2.01
N ARG A 83 -8.01 3.60 -1.28
CA ARG A 83 -8.56 3.40 0.06
C ARG A 83 -10.07 3.34 0.03
N SER A 84 -10.64 2.28 0.60
CA SER A 84 -12.10 2.15 0.74
C SER A 84 -12.67 3.17 1.71
N ILE A 85 -13.70 3.90 1.28
CA ILE A 85 -14.47 4.84 2.09
C ILE A 85 -15.65 4.04 2.67
N GLY A 86 -15.55 3.71 3.95
CA GLY A 86 -16.57 2.98 4.68
C GLY A 86 -16.12 2.75 6.11
N PRO A 87 -17.00 2.26 7.00
CA PRO A 87 -16.59 1.86 8.33
C PRO A 87 -15.49 0.80 8.18
N GLN A 88 -14.27 1.16 8.57
CA GLN A 88 -13.22 0.18 8.76
C GLN A 88 -13.70 -0.66 9.93
N GLU A 89 -14.11 -1.90 9.68
CA GLU A 89 -14.38 -2.83 10.77
C GLU A 89 -13.08 -2.96 11.56
N CYS A 90 -13.00 -2.28 12.71
CA CYS A 90 -11.92 -2.43 13.68
C CYS A 90 -11.96 -3.88 14.17
N TRP A 91 -11.32 -4.78 13.43
CA TRP A 91 -11.20 -6.20 13.78
C TRP A 91 -10.17 -6.43 14.90
N MET A 92 -9.70 -5.38 15.59
CA MET A 92 -8.86 -5.50 16.79
C MET A 92 -9.71 -5.67 18.05
N CYS A 93 -10.26 -6.88 18.20
CA CYS A 93 -10.54 -7.54 19.48
C CYS A 93 -10.86 -9.02 19.20
N GLN A 94 -9.83 -9.82 18.95
CA GLN A 94 -9.86 -11.29 19.13
C GLN A 94 -8.46 -11.76 19.46
#